data_AF-A0A924NUP7-F1
#
_entry.id   AF-A0A924NUP7-F1
#
_cell.length_a   1.000
_cell.length_b   1.000
_cell.length_c   1.000
_cell.angle_alpha   90.00
_cell.angle_beta   90.00
_cell.angle_gamma   90.00
#
_symmetry.space_group_name_H-M   'P 1'
#
loop_
_entity.id
_entity.type
_entity.pdbx_description
1 polymer ?
#
loop_
_entity_poly.entity_id
_entity_poly.type
_entity_poly.pdbx_seq_one_letter_code
_entity_poly.pdbx_strand_id
1 'polypeptide(L)'
;AERQDQFFSRDVDIQIGFERTDRGRVSKMVAYRGGTERYAELLDEAAGRALAEKIASHAAHTTASPGGQAALWRNADALHGGAMNYDDLTPSLAAMVKAYLPSLQKHAQEKKWGQAQAIRFVQVSPLDGRDVYEVDYEHSTVRWEIMINSDGKIAEASFVDLGK
;
A
#
# COMPACT_ATOMS: atom_id res chain seq x y z
N ALA A 1 -31.19 -1.92 -0.05
CA ALA A 1 -30.98 -1.26 -1.35
C ALA A 1 -29.75 -0.37 -1.21
N GLU A 2 -28.73 -0.55 -2.06
CA GLU A 2 -27.62 0.40 -2.17
C GLU A 2 -28.16 1.78 -2.55
N ARG A 3 -27.67 2.84 -1.90
CA ARG A 3 -27.93 4.21 -2.33
C ARG A 3 -26.84 4.62 -3.32
N GLN A 4 -27.19 5.54 -4.21
CA GLN A 4 -26.39 6.01 -5.35
C GLN A 4 -25.04 6.66 -4.96
N ASP A 5 -24.81 6.87 -3.66
CA ASP A 5 -23.69 7.60 -3.05
C ASP A 5 -22.91 6.77 -2.01
N GLN A 6 -23.23 5.48 -1.85
CA GLN A 6 -22.59 4.61 -0.87
C GLN A 6 -22.22 3.28 -1.51
N PHE A 7 -20.92 3.02 -1.56
CA PHE A 7 -20.36 1.76 -2.06
C PHE A 7 -19.83 0.96 -0.87
N PHE A 8 -20.26 -0.29 -0.78
CA PHE A 8 -19.86 -1.23 0.26
C PHE A 8 -19.11 -2.39 -0.38
N SER A 9 -17.86 -2.60 -0.01
CA SER A 9 -17.17 -3.86 -0.31
C SER A 9 -17.24 -4.76 0.92
N ARG A 10 -17.96 -5.88 0.80
CA ARG A 10 -18.15 -6.86 1.90
C ARG A 10 -16.86 -7.59 2.28
N ASP A 11 -15.84 -7.53 1.42
CA ASP A 11 -14.60 -8.28 1.61
C ASP A 11 -13.52 -7.48 2.37
N VAL A 12 -13.73 -6.17 2.62
CA VAL A 12 -12.69 -5.29 3.18
C VAL A 12 -13.13 -4.39 4.35
N ASP A 13 -14.40 -4.46 4.78
CA ASP A 13 -15.00 -3.55 5.78
C ASP A 13 -14.65 -2.06 5.50
N ILE A 14 -14.83 -1.64 4.25
CA ILE A 14 -14.67 -0.25 3.82
C ILE A 14 -16.03 0.30 3.39
N GLN A 15 -16.44 1.41 4.00
CA GLN A 15 -17.56 2.22 3.54
C GLN A 15 -17.02 3.54 2.96
N ILE A 16 -17.43 3.87 1.73
CA ILE A 16 -17.07 5.13 1.08
C ILE A 16 -18.31 6.02 0.99
N GLY A 17 -18.19 7.24 1.48
CA GLY A 17 -19.18 8.30 1.34
C GLY A 17 -18.62 9.51 0.61
N PHE A 18 -19.49 10.28 -0.03
CA PHE A 18 -19.14 11.54 -0.70
C PHE A 18 -19.91 12.68 -0.08
N GLU A 19 -19.20 13.66 0.49
CA GLU A 19 -19.80 14.92 0.89
C GLU A 19 -19.97 15.80 -0.34
N ARG A 20 -21.15 16.40 -0.47
CA ARG A 20 -21.48 17.34 -1.54
C ARG A 20 -21.66 18.72 -0.94
N THR A 21 -21.16 19.72 -1.65
CA THR A 21 -21.46 21.13 -1.42
C THR A 21 -22.96 21.40 -1.58
N ASP A 22 -23.40 22.56 -1.11
CA ASP A 22 -24.77 23.07 -1.18
C ASP A 22 -25.32 23.13 -2.62
N ARG A 23 -24.43 23.09 -3.62
CA ARG A 23 -24.75 23.06 -5.06
C ARG A 23 -24.71 21.66 -5.67
N GLY A 24 -24.64 20.61 -4.85
CA GLY A 24 -24.64 19.21 -5.28
C GLY A 24 -23.31 18.67 -5.83
N ARG A 25 -22.27 19.51 -5.93
CA ARG A 25 -20.93 19.09 -6.36
C ARG A 25 -20.23 18.36 -5.22
N VAL A 26 -19.69 17.17 -5.47
CA VAL A 26 -18.83 16.47 -4.51
C VAL A 26 -17.63 17.35 -4.16
N SER A 27 -17.32 17.51 -2.88
CA SER A 27 -16.16 18.27 -2.40
C SER A 27 -15.14 17.37 -1.70
N LYS A 28 -15.58 16.25 -1.13
CA LYS A 28 -14.77 15.43 -0.25
C LYS A 28 -15.24 13.98 -0.29
N MET A 29 -14.28 13.06 -0.30
CA MET A 29 -14.51 11.64 -0.09
C MET A 29 -14.20 11.31 1.37
N VAL A 30 -15.05 10.49 1.99
CA VAL A 30 -14.84 9.93 3.32
C VAL A 30 -14.76 8.41 3.18
N ALA A 31 -13.63 7.83 3.53
CA ALA A 31 -13.45 6.39 3.63
C ALA A 31 -13.45 5.98 5.11
N TYR A 32 -14.39 5.14 5.49
CA TYR A 32 -14.52 4.55 6.82
C TYR A 32 -13.89 3.16 6.81
N ARG A 33 -12.91 2.91 7.67
CA ARG A 33 -12.31 1.58 7.85
C ARG A 33 -11.97 1.34 9.32
N GLY A 34 -12.52 0.27 9.91
CA GLY A 34 -12.22 -0.12 11.29
C GLY A 34 -12.48 0.97 12.35
N GLY A 35 -13.49 1.81 12.14
CA GLY A 35 -13.82 2.94 13.03
C GLY A 35 -12.97 4.21 12.83
N THR A 36 -12.06 4.23 11.84
CA THR A 36 -11.27 5.41 11.48
C THR A 36 -11.80 6.04 10.20
N GLU A 37 -12.02 7.35 10.23
CA GLU A 37 -12.35 8.15 9.06
C GLU A 37 -11.08 8.63 8.37
N ARG A 38 -10.97 8.39 7.06
CA ARG A 38 -9.95 8.99 6.19
C ARG A 38 -10.64 9.90 5.20
N TYR A 39 -10.14 11.13 5.10
CA TYR A 39 -10.67 12.12 4.19
C TYR A 39 -9.73 12.29 3.00
N ALA A 40 -10.29 12.36 1.79
CA ALA A 40 -9.60 12.85 0.62
C ALA A 40 -10.34 14.07 0.08
N GLU A 41 -9.62 15.16 -0.13
CA GLU A 41 -10.16 16.34 -0.79
C GLU A 41 -10.26 16.11 -2.29
N LEU A 42 -11.29 16.68 -2.91
CA LEU A 42 -11.40 16.65 -4.37
C LEU A 42 -10.29 17.52 -4.96
N LEU A 43 -9.37 16.89 -5.70
CA LEU A 43 -8.42 17.62 -6.53
C LEU A 43 -9.14 18.38 -7.65
N ASP A 44 -8.68 19.58 -7.96
CA ASP A 44 -9.12 20.26 -9.18
C ASP A 44 -8.63 19.49 -10.42
N GLU A 45 -9.21 19.80 -11.59
CA GLU A 45 -8.93 19.06 -12.82
C GLU A 45 -7.44 19.14 -13.22
N ALA A 46 -6.79 20.28 -13.00
CA ALA A 46 -5.38 20.46 -13.35
C ALA A 46 -4.48 19.63 -12.42
N ALA A 47 -4.74 19.66 -11.11
CA ALA A 47 -4.03 18.86 -10.12
C ALA A 47 -4.27 17.36 -10.33
N GLY A 48 -5.51 16.95 -10.62
CA GLY A 48 -5.86 15.57 -10.95
C GLY A 48 -5.15 15.09 -12.21
N ARG A 49 -5.08 15.92 -13.26
CA ARG A 49 -4.36 15.59 -14.50
C ARG A 49 -2.86 15.48 -14.28
N ALA A 50 -2.25 16.42 -13.53
CA ALA A 50 -0.83 16.37 -13.22
C ALA A 50 -0.45 15.12 -12.39
N LEU A 51 -1.31 14.73 -11.44
CA LEU A 51 -1.13 13.49 -10.68
C LEU A 51 -1.25 12.26 -11.59
N ALA A 52 -2.26 12.22 -12.45
CA ALA A 52 -2.45 11.13 -13.41
C ALA A 52 -1.27 11.01 -14.40
N GLU A 53 -0.75 12.13 -14.90
CA GLU A 53 0.45 12.16 -15.76
C GLU A 53 1.69 11.68 -15.01
N LYS A 54 1.84 12.01 -13.73
CA LYS A 54 2.95 11.53 -12.91
C LYS A 54 2.85 10.01 -12.67
N ILE A 55 1.65 9.50 -12.38
CA ILE A 55 1.38 8.06 -12.27
C ILE A 55 1.66 7.37 -13.62
N ALA A 56 1.17 7.93 -14.72
CA ALA A 56 1.35 7.36 -16.06
C ALA A 56 2.83 7.39 -16.49
N SER A 57 3.56 8.46 -16.19
CA SER A 57 5.01 8.56 -16.44
C SER A 57 5.78 7.55 -15.61
N HIS A 58 5.36 7.30 -14.36
CA HIS A 58 6.00 6.29 -13.53
C HIS A 58 5.64 4.87 -13.95
N ALA A 59 4.38 4.60 -14.31
CA ALA A 59 3.95 3.33 -14.90
C ALA A 59 4.63 3.07 -16.26
N ALA A 60 5.03 4.12 -16.99
CA ALA A 60 5.84 4.00 -18.20
C ALA A 60 7.32 3.68 -17.90
N HIS A 61 7.79 3.91 -16.67
CA HIS A 61 9.06 3.38 -16.20
C HIS A 61 8.90 1.89 -15.93
N THR A 62 9.54 1.06 -16.74
CA THR A 62 9.59 -0.41 -16.54
C THR A 62 10.63 -0.82 -15.49
N THR A 63 11.14 0.14 -14.72
CA THR A 63 12.22 -0.05 -13.75
C THR A 63 11.76 0.39 -12.38
N ALA A 64 12.12 -0.39 -11.37
CA ALA A 64 11.82 -0.11 -9.99
C ALA A 64 12.34 1.26 -9.51
N SER A 65 11.67 1.83 -8.51
CA SER A 65 12.14 3.01 -7.80
C SER A 65 13.50 2.77 -7.14
N PRO A 66 14.46 3.72 -7.26
CA PRO A 66 15.78 3.57 -6.65
C PRO A 66 15.71 3.25 -5.15
N GLY A 67 16.41 2.19 -4.74
CA GLY A 67 16.51 1.77 -3.34
C GLY A 67 15.32 0.95 -2.82
N GLY A 68 14.22 0.84 -3.56
CA GLY A 68 13.00 0.12 -3.13
C GLY A 68 13.25 -1.34 -2.77
N GLN A 69 13.93 -2.09 -3.66
CA GLN A 69 14.26 -3.50 -3.42
C GLN A 69 15.12 -3.69 -2.15
N ALA A 70 16.10 -2.82 -1.93
CA ALA A 70 16.99 -2.93 -0.78
C ALA A 70 16.26 -2.59 0.53
N ALA A 71 15.39 -1.57 0.52
CA ALA A 71 14.54 -1.23 1.66
C ALA A 71 13.56 -2.36 1.98
N LEU A 72 12.90 -2.94 0.97
CA LEU A 72 11.99 -4.07 1.18
C LEU A 72 12.74 -5.29 1.73
N TRP A 73 13.90 -5.63 1.16
CA TRP A 73 14.71 -6.77 1.62
C TRP A 73 15.10 -6.66 3.11
N ARG A 74 15.56 -5.48 3.56
CA ARG A 74 15.89 -5.25 4.98
C ARG A 74 14.71 -5.46 5.93
N ASN A 75 13.49 -5.31 5.44
CA ASN A 75 12.27 -5.39 6.23
C ASN A 75 11.48 -6.69 6.03
N ALA A 76 11.81 -7.51 5.03
CA ALA A 76 11.07 -8.72 4.67
C ALA A 76 11.02 -9.76 5.80
N ASP A 77 12.12 -9.90 6.55
CA ASP A 77 12.24 -10.83 7.69
C ASP A 77 11.58 -10.31 8.97
N ALA A 78 11.22 -9.03 9.04
CA ALA A 78 10.56 -8.47 10.21
C ALA A 78 9.19 -9.12 10.48
N LEU A 79 8.55 -9.68 9.45
CA LEU A 79 7.31 -10.45 9.60
C LEU A 79 7.53 -11.85 10.18
N HIS A 80 8.71 -12.44 10.06
CA HIS A 80 9.03 -13.75 10.66
C HIS A 80 9.45 -13.65 12.14
N GLY A 81 9.48 -12.44 12.71
CA GLY A 81 9.90 -12.19 14.09
C GLY A 81 11.12 -11.28 14.22
N GLY A 82 11.65 -10.77 13.11
CA GLY A 82 12.67 -9.72 13.11
C GLY A 82 12.14 -8.34 13.52
N ALA A 83 13.04 -7.38 13.63
CA ALA A 83 12.69 -5.98 13.85
C ALA A 83 12.55 -5.22 12.53
N MET A 84 11.55 -4.35 12.43
CA MET A 84 11.39 -3.43 11.30
C MET A 84 12.47 -2.34 11.34
N ASN A 85 13.09 -2.05 10.20
CA ASN A 85 13.94 -0.87 10.06
C ASN A 85 13.08 0.37 9.76
N TYR A 86 12.66 1.06 10.83
CA TYR A 86 11.78 2.23 10.71
C TYR A 86 12.39 3.41 9.95
N ASP A 87 13.71 3.46 9.78
CA ASP A 87 14.36 4.51 8.99
C ASP A 87 14.11 4.36 7.49
N ASP A 88 13.77 3.15 7.03
CA ASP A 88 13.36 2.89 5.65
C ASP A 88 11.91 3.35 5.39
N LEU A 89 11.16 3.70 6.43
CA LEU A 89 9.75 4.07 6.33
C LEU A 89 9.56 5.58 6.49
N THR A 90 8.50 6.13 5.89
CA THR A 90 8.02 7.46 6.27
C THR A 90 7.52 7.44 7.72
N PRO A 91 7.53 8.59 8.44
CA PRO A 91 7.03 8.64 9.82
C PRO A 91 5.59 8.14 9.98
N SER A 92 4.72 8.42 9.00
CA SER A 92 3.32 7.96 9.00
C SER A 92 3.21 6.45 8.85
N LEU A 93 3.96 5.85 7.91
CA LEU A 93 3.98 4.39 7.74
C LEU A 93 4.63 3.70 8.94
N ALA A 94 5.73 4.26 9.48
CA ALA A 94 6.40 3.73 10.67
C ALA A 94 5.46 3.65 11.88
N ALA A 95 4.67 4.70 12.13
CA ALA A 95 3.69 4.72 13.21
C ALA A 95 2.62 3.62 13.01
N MET A 96 2.13 3.47 11.79
CA MET A 96 1.16 2.42 11.45
C MET A 96 1.74 1.02 11.63
N VAL A 97 2.93 0.76 11.09
CA VAL A 97 3.61 -0.54 11.21
C VAL A 97 3.87 -0.87 12.68
N LYS A 98 4.32 0.08 13.51
CA LYS A 98 4.46 -0.15 14.97
C LYS A 98 3.18 -0.65 15.63
N ALA A 99 2.03 -0.07 15.27
CA ALA A 99 0.75 -0.46 15.84
C ALA A 99 0.29 -1.86 15.39
N TYR A 100 0.57 -2.23 14.13
CA TYR A 100 0.06 -3.47 13.54
C TYR A 100 1.09 -4.61 13.43
N LEU A 101 2.37 -4.36 13.72
CA LEU A 101 3.45 -5.35 13.55
C LEU A 101 3.16 -6.69 14.24
N PRO A 102 2.67 -6.74 15.50
CA PRO A 102 2.34 -8.03 16.13
C PRO A 102 1.29 -8.83 15.35
N SER A 103 0.28 -8.17 14.80
CA SER A 103 -0.76 -8.81 13.98
C SER A 103 -0.22 -9.28 12.64
N LEU A 104 0.65 -8.48 12.00
CA LEU A 104 1.29 -8.85 10.74
C LEU A 104 2.23 -10.06 10.93
N GLN A 105 3.00 -10.08 12.02
CA GLN A 105 3.86 -11.21 12.39
C GLN A 105 3.04 -12.47 12.68
N LYS A 106 1.94 -12.34 13.45
CA LYS A 106 1.01 -13.45 13.70
C LYS A 106 0.46 -14.03 12.41
N HIS A 107 0.06 -13.18 11.46
CA HIS A 107 -0.45 -13.61 10.16
C HIS A 107 0.60 -14.41 9.39
N ALA A 108 1.83 -13.90 9.27
CA ALA A 108 2.93 -14.59 8.60
C ALA A 108 3.30 -15.92 9.28
N GLN A 109 3.23 -15.98 10.62
CA GLN A 109 3.44 -17.22 11.39
C GLN A 109 2.31 -18.24 11.17
N GLU A 110 1.05 -17.81 11.17
CA GLU A 110 -0.12 -18.68 10.90
C GLU A 110 -0.08 -19.26 9.48
N LYS A 111 0.35 -18.44 8.51
CA LYS A 111 0.60 -18.85 7.13
C LYS A 111 1.93 -19.59 6.93
N LYS A 112 2.74 -19.68 7.98
CA LYS A 112 4.03 -20.38 8.01
C LYS A 112 5.00 -19.94 6.93
N TRP A 113 5.09 -18.65 6.60
CA TRP A 113 5.95 -18.18 5.50
C TRP A 113 7.42 -18.59 5.65
N GLY A 114 7.94 -18.58 6.88
CA GLY A 114 9.36 -18.82 7.17
C GLY A 114 10.23 -17.59 6.87
N GLN A 115 11.55 -17.78 6.74
CA GLN A 115 12.49 -16.70 6.43
C GLN A 115 12.45 -16.29 4.95
N ALA A 116 12.71 -15.02 4.64
CA ALA A 116 12.88 -14.54 3.27
C ALA A 116 14.18 -15.09 2.66
N GLN A 117 14.10 -15.61 1.44
CA GLN A 117 15.23 -16.26 0.74
C GLN A 117 15.63 -15.50 -0.53
N ALA A 118 14.65 -14.94 -1.24
CA ALA A 118 14.89 -14.17 -2.46
C ALA A 118 13.87 -13.06 -2.63
N ILE A 119 14.24 -12.05 -3.41
CA ILE A 119 13.38 -10.94 -3.82
C ILE A 119 13.63 -10.65 -5.29
N ARG A 120 12.55 -10.48 -6.06
CA ARG A 120 12.60 -10.04 -7.45
C ARG A 120 11.66 -8.88 -7.68
N PHE A 121 12.08 -7.94 -8.50
CA PHE A 121 11.20 -6.96 -9.11
C PHE A 121 10.37 -7.62 -10.20
N VAL A 122 9.07 -7.33 -10.23
CA VAL A 122 8.12 -7.87 -11.22
C VAL A 122 7.77 -6.80 -12.24
N GLN A 123 7.26 -5.66 -11.78
CA GLN A 123 6.81 -4.56 -12.63
C GLN A 123 6.54 -3.31 -11.79
N VAL A 124 6.34 -2.17 -12.44
CA VAL A 124 5.61 -1.06 -11.84
C VAL A 124 4.11 -1.29 -12.10
N SER A 125 3.29 -1.21 -11.05
CA SER A 125 1.85 -1.34 -11.12
C SER A 125 1.27 -0.28 -12.05
N PRO A 126 0.53 -0.66 -13.10
CA PRO A 126 -0.05 0.32 -14.02
C PRO A 126 -1.24 1.09 -13.40
N LEU A 127 -1.77 0.62 -12.26
CA LEU A 127 -2.95 1.22 -11.61
C LEU A 127 -2.58 2.45 -10.79
N ASP A 128 -1.44 2.41 -10.09
CA ASP A 128 -1.08 3.39 -9.08
C ASP A 128 0.43 3.70 -9.04
N GLY A 129 1.21 3.09 -9.93
CA GLY A 129 2.65 3.32 -10.01
C GLY A 129 3.46 2.67 -8.90
N ARG A 130 2.90 1.78 -8.09
CA ARG A 130 3.69 1.10 -7.04
C ARG A 130 4.64 0.07 -7.63
N ASP A 131 5.85 0.00 -7.10
CA ASP A 131 6.77 -1.07 -7.45
C ASP A 131 6.22 -2.40 -6.91
N VAL A 132 6.12 -3.40 -7.80
CA VAL A 132 5.69 -4.75 -7.47
C VAL A 132 6.91 -5.65 -7.35
N TYR A 133 7.03 -6.30 -6.21
CA TYR A 133 8.05 -7.30 -5.94
C TYR A 133 7.41 -8.63 -5.56
N GLU A 134 8.09 -9.72 -5.84
CA GLU A 134 7.78 -11.03 -5.27
C GLU A 134 8.95 -11.42 -4.36
N VAL A 135 8.61 -11.68 -3.11
CA VAL A 135 9.54 -12.16 -2.09
C VAL A 135 9.25 -13.64 -1.88
N ASP A 136 10.25 -14.47 -2.17
CA ASP A 136 10.19 -15.89 -1.88
C ASP A 136 10.64 -16.10 -0.44
N TYR A 137 9.70 -16.48 0.42
CA TYR A 137 9.97 -17.01 1.74
C TYR A 137 10.16 -18.54 1.65
N GLU A 138 10.66 -19.16 2.72
CA GLU A 138 10.89 -20.62 2.78
C GLU A 138 9.68 -21.43 2.27
N HIS A 139 8.47 -21.07 2.72
CA HIS A 139 7.26 -21.86 2.46
C HIS A 139 6.16 -21.11 1.70
N SER A 140 6.39 -19.85 1.29
CA SER A 140 5.44 -19.13 0.43
C SER A 140 6.13 -18.13 -0.48
N THR A 141 5.46 -17.70 -1.53
CA THR A 141 5.81 -16.49 -2.28
C THR A 141 4.79 -15.41 -1.94
N VAL A 142 5.28 -14.23 -1.55
CA VAL A 142 4.43 -13.09 -1.18
C VAL A 142 4.70 -11.96 -2.15
N ARG A 143 3.64 -11.45 -2.78
CA ARG A 143 3.72 -10.26 -3.61
C ARG A 143 3.59 -9.02 -2.75
N TRP A 144 4.55 -8.13 -2.88
CA TRP A 144 4.60 -6.83 -2.23
C TRP A 144 4.40 -5.72 -3.26
N GLU A 145 3.61 -4.72 -2.89
CA GLU A 145 3.46 -3.47 -3.64
C GLU A 145 3.90 -2.32 -2.75
N ILE A 146 4.91 -1.57 -3.16
CA ILE A 146 5.46 -0.46 -2.38
C ILE A 146 5.51 0.84 -3.17
N MET A 147 5.32 1.96 -2.47
CA MET A 147 5.56 3.30 -3.01
C MET A 147 6.77 3.91 -2.33
N ILE A 148 7.73 4.42 -3.10
CA ILE A 148 8.89 5.16 -2.57
C ILE A 148 8.63 6.67 -2.72
N ASN A 149 8.80 7.43 -1.64
CA ASN A 149 8.67 8.88 -1.70
C ASN A 149 9.96 9.55 -2.25
N SER A 150 9.92 10.88 -2.39
CA SER A 150 11.07 11.67 -2.87
C SER A 150 12.32 11.55 -2.00
N ASP A 151 12.19 11.14 -0.75
CA ASP A 151 13.31 10.97 0.20
C ASP A 151 13.89 9.55 0.15
N GLY A 152 13.42 8.70 -0.76
CA GLY A 152 13.86 7.31 -0.87
C GLY A 152 13.30 6.37 0.20
N LYS A 153 12.24 6.78 0.92
CA LYS A 153 11.58 5.99 1.96
C LYS A 153 10.32 5.32 1.44
N ILE A 154 9.98 4.15 2.01
CA ILE A 154 8.72 3.48 1.77
C ILE A 154 7.60 4.32 2.41
N ALA A 155 6.71 4.85 1.58
CA ALA A 155 5.56 5.63 1.98
C ALA A 155 4.31 4.78 2.15
N GLU A 156 4.17 3.77 1.30
CA GLU A 156 3.06 2.82 1.33
C GLU A 156 3.58 1.42 1.05
N ALA A 157 2.99 0.43 1.70
CA ALA A 157 3.28 -0.97 1.47
C ALA A 157 2.01 -1.81 1.68
N SER A 158 1.77 -2.74 0.77
CA SER A 158 0.79 -3.81 0.93
C SER A 158 1.35 -5.12 0.42
N PHE A 159 0.79 -6.23 0.88
CA PHE A 159 1.20 -7.54 0.42
C PHE A 159 0.03 -8.50 0.28
N VAL A 160 0.21 -9.50 -0.57
CA VAL A 160 -0.68 -10.65 -0.72
C VAL A 160 0.13 -11.94 -0.77
N ASP A 161 -0.29 -12.92 0.00
CA ASP A 161 0.27 -14.27 -0.01
C ASP A 161 -0.20 -14.99 -1.29
N LEU A 162 0.74 -15.37 -2.16
CA LEU A 162 0.45 -16.13 -3.37
C LEU A 162 0.46 -17.64 -3.12
N GLY A 163 0.97 -18.08 -1.96
CA GLY A 163 1.21 -19.48 -1.65
C GLY A 163 2.42 -20.06 -2.38
N LYS A 164 2.60 -21.37 -2.19
CA LYS A 164 3.44 -22.27 -2.99
C LYS A 164 2.65 -23.56 -3.26
#